data_AF-A0A3B9X579-F1
#
_entry.id   AF-A0A3B9X579-F1
#
_cell.length_a   1.000
_cell.length_b   1.000
_cell.length_c   1.000
_cell.angle_alpha   90.00
_cell.angle_beta   90.00
_cell.angle_gamma   90.00
#
_symmetry.space_group_name_H-M   'P 1'
#
loop_
_entity.id
_entity.type
_entity.pdbx_description
1 polymer ?
#
loop_
_entity_poly.entity_id
_entity_poly.type
_entity_poly.pdbx_seq_one_letter_code
_entity_poly.pdbx_strand_id
1 'polypeptide(L)'
;MIIDQVSASGWQRFKEKVSPSKGGYKKLILLVFVLVTVWVLFIGVYWSAEPEPFSVSDNVSKKLEVSGNAIVTGSTVTATLIMVSETMLDKSGGYLSNDVMPPGLYLDNIPNWELGVLKQVRDLSRALREGFSRSQSQSTEDPDLQIAYPKFNVDSKSWLLPAAESEYRVAISSLYSYLSRISDPSNADAQFYARADNLAGWLLYVELRLGSLSQNLSASVGQQRINTNTSGETGAMQSTPTPSEQEVKTPWLKIDDVFYESRGATWALMHFLKAVELDFQDVLAD
;
A
#
# COMPACT_ATOMS: atom_id res chain seq x y z
N MET A 1 63.53 47.81 -27.62
CA MET A 1 62.25 48.39 -27.19
C MET A 1 61.26 48.08 -28.31
N ILE A 2 60.04 47.58 -28.02
CA ILE A 2 59.04 47.03 -28.98
C ILE A 2 59.10 45.49 -29.19
N ILE A 3 59.00 44.66 -28.14
CA ILE A 3 58.43 43.28 -28.26
C ILE A 3 57.75 42.85 -26.94
N ASP A 4 57.00 43.73 -26.24
CA ASP A 4 56.39 43.31 -24.96
C ASP A 4 54.98 43.86 -24.66
N GLN A 5 54.31 44.49 -25.63
CA GLN A 5 52.96 45.06 -25.39
C GLN A 5 51.81 44.40 -26.17
N VAL A 6 52.07 43.42 -27.03
CA VAL A 6 51.00 42.84 -27.90
C VAL A 6 50.37 41.57 -27.29
N SER A 7 51.06 40.85 -26.40
CA SER A 7 50.59 39.57 -25.82
C SER A 7 49.52 39.73 -24.72
N ALA A 8 49.61 40.80 -23.90
CA ALA A 8 48.70 40.99 -22.76
C ALA A 8 47.28 41.45 -23.16
N SER A 9 47.13 42.08 -24.33
CA SER A 9 45.86 42.70 -24.75
C SER A 9 44.82 41.71 -25.30
N GLY A 10 45.27 40.63 -25.94
CA GLY A 10 44.38 39.61 -26.50
C GLY A 10 43.73 38.71 -25.43
N TRP A 11 44.52 38.32 -24.42
CA TRP A 11 44.06 37.48 -23.31
C TRP A 11 43.11 38.22 -22.36
N GLN A 12 43.29 39.53 -22.14
CA GLN A 12 42.35 40.32 -21.35
C GLN A 12 41.02 40.55 -22.08
N ARG A 13 41.06 40.83 -23.39
CA ARG A 13 39.85 40.96 -24.22
C ARG A 13 39.05 39.66 -24.33
N PHE A 14 39.70 38.49 -24.31
CA PHE A 14 39.02 37.20 -24.27
C PHE A 14 38.35 36.93 -22.91
N LYS A 15 39.01 37.28 -21.78
CA LYS A 15 38.40 37.19 -20.44
C LYS A 15 37.19 38.12 -20.27
N GLU A 16 37.21 39.31 -20.84
CA GLU A 16 36.06 40.24 -20.81
C GLU A 16 34.88 39.74 -21.65
N LYS A 17 35.14 39.06 -22.76
CA LYS A 17 34.11 38.54 -23.67
C LYS A 17 33.49 37.21 -23.21
N VAL A 18 34.21 36.46 -22.38
CA VAL A 18 33.80 35.17 -21.80
C VAL A 18 33.39 35.29 -20.33
N SER A 19 33.60 36.43 -19.68
CA SER A 19 33.04 36.71 -18.35
C SER A 19 31.52 36.82 -18.49
N PRO A 20 30.74 35.86 -17.95
CA PRO A 20 29.30 35.99 -17.96
C PRO A 20 28.99 37.24 -17.13
N SER A 21 28.32 38.22 -17.75
CA SER A 21 27.86 39.40 -17.00
C SER A 21 27.14 38.92 -15.75
N LYS A 22 27.23 39.67 -14.64
CA LYS A 22 26.60 39.27 -13.38
C LYS A 22 25.07 39.05 -13.49
N GLY A 23 24.43 39.39 -14.61
CA GLY A 23 23.05 39.05 -14.93
C GLY A 23 22.86 37.72 -15.68
N GLY A 24 23.85 37.25 -16.44
CA GLY A 24 23.77 36.01 -17.23
C GLY A 24 23.74 34.75 -16.35
N TYR A 25 24.57 34.70 -15.30
CA TYR A 25 24.56 33.57 -14.36
C TYR A 25 23.24 33.49 -13.57
N LYS A 26 22.64 34.63 -13.21
CA LYS A 26 21.35 34.68 -12.52
C LYS A 26 20.22 34.14 -13.40
N LYS A 27 20.21 34.49 -14.70
CA LYS A 27 19.25 33.96 -15.68
C LYS A 27 19.43 32.46 -15.90
N LEU A 28 20.67 31.97 -15.94
CA LEU A 28 20.97 30.55 -16.07
C LEU A 28 20.52 29.75 -14.84
N ILE A 29 20.83 30.24 -13.63
CA ILE A 29 20.38 29.61 -12.38
C ILE A 29 18.85 29.57 -12.31
N LEU A 30 18.18 30.67 -12.67
CA LEU A 30 16.72 30.72 -12.71
C LEU A 30 16.14 29.73 -13.72
N LEU A 31 16.72 29.63 -14.92
CA LEU A 31 16.29 28.67 -15.94
C LEU A 31 16.43 27.23 -15.44
N VAL A 32 17.59 26.87 -14.87
CA VAL A 32 17.84 25.53 -14.31
C VAL A 32 16.87 25.23 -13.18
N PHE A 33 16.64 26.18 -12.27
CA PHE A 33 15.68 26.04 -11.19
C PHE A 33 14.27 25.77 -11.72
N VAL A 34 13.79 26.56 -12.68
CA VAL A 34 12.47 26.36 -13.30
C VAL A 34 12.38 24.99 -13.98
N LEU A 35 13.41 24.57 -14.71
CA LEU A 35 13.43 23.25 -15.36
C LEU A 35 13.37 22.11 -14.34
N VAL A 36 14.15 22.19 -13.26
CA VAL A 36 14.13 21.20 -12.17
C VAL A 36 12.77 21.18 -11.50
N THR A 37 12.17 22.35 -11.20
CA THR A 37 10.83 22.42 -10.61
C THR A 37 9.78 21.77 -11.52
N VAL A 38 9.78 22.09 -12.81
CA VAL A 38 8.85 21.49 -13.78
C VAL A 38 9.04 19.98 -13.84
N TRP A 39 10.29 19.51 -13.88
CA TRP A 39 10.60 18.08 -13.89
C TRP A 39 10.12 17.35 -12.62
N VAL A 40 10.34 17.95 -11.44
CA VAL A 40 9.85 17.42 -10.15
C VAL A 40 8.32 17.38 -10.12
N LEU A 41 7.63 18.39 -10.64
CA LEU A 41 6.16 18.40 -10.72
C LEU A 41 5.64 17.29 -11.63
N PHE A 42 6.27 17.06 -12.80
CA PHE A 42 5.89 15.95 -13.69
C PHE A 42 6.06 14.59 -13.02
N ILE A 43 7.18 14.37 -12.32
CA ILE A 43 7.40 13.14 -11.56
C ILE A 43 6.40 13.01 -10.42
N GLY A 44 6.13 14.10 -9.70
CA GLY A 44 5.17 14.12 -8.61
C GLY A 44 3.78 13.69 -9.07
N VAL A 45 3.31 14.22 -10.20
CA VAL A 45 2.03 13.82 -10.81
C VAL A 45 2.06 12.36 -11.24
N TYR A 46 3.14 11.92 -11.88
CA TYR A 46 3.28 10.54 -12.35
C TYR A 46 3.31 9.53 -11.19
N TRP A 47 4.04 9.81 -10.12
CA TRP A 47 4.11 8.95 -8.93
C TRP A 47 2.83 9.00 -8.10
N SER A 48 2.04 10.09 -8.21
CA SER A 48 0.75 10.24 -7.53
C SER A 48 -0.43 9.54 -8.21
N ALA A 49 -0.19 8.79 -9.29
CA ALA A 49 -1.23 8.04 -9.97
C ALA A 49 -1.57 6.77 -9.17
N GLU A 50 -2.83 6.66 -8.74
CA GLU A 50 -3.33 5.43 -8.13
C GLU A 50 -3.45 4.31 -9.17
N PRO A 51 -3.07 3.07 -8.84
CA PRO A 51 -3.21 1.94 -9.74
C PRO A 51 -4.66 1.68 -10.17
N GLU A 52 -4.84 1.30 -11.44
CA GLU A 52 -6.15 0.92 -11.96
C GLU A 52 -6.63 -0.42 -11.36
N PRO A 53 -7.95 -0.62 -11.22
CA PRO A 53 -8.51 -1.92 -10.88
C PRO A 53 -8.13 -3.01 -11.88
N PHE A 54 -7.98 -4.24 -11.41
CA PHE A 54 -7.70 -5.40 -12.24
C PHE A 54 -8.78 -6.49 -12.09
N SER A 55 -8.84 -7.38 -13.09
CA SER A 55 -9.70 -8.56 -13.08
C SER A 55 -9.07 -9.65 -12.22
N VAL A 56 -9.78 -10.08 -11.16
CA VAL A 56 -9.30 -11.14 -10.26
C VAL A 56 -9.22 -12.50 -10.96
N SER A 57 -10.11 -12.77 -11.91
CA SER A 57 -10.15 -14.00 -12.71
C SER A 57 -8.99 -14.07 -13.72
N ASP A 58 -8.68 -12.96 -14.39
CA ASP A 58 -7.54 -12.92 -15.32
C ASP A 58 -6.22 -13.02 -14.55
N ASN A 59 -6.16 -12.41 -13.37
CA ASN A 59 -5.00 -12.45 -12.49
C ASN A 59 -4.66 -13.88 -12.04
N VAL A 60 -5.63 -14.64 -11.51
CA VAL A 60 -5.39 -16.03 -11.08
C VAL A 60 -5.02 -16.91 -12.27
N SER A 61 -5.69 -16.74 -13.41
CA SER A 61 -5.38 -17.48 -14.64
C SER A 61 -3.95 -17.24 -15.08
N LYS A 62 -3.51 -15.98 -15.15
CA LYS A 62 -2.14 -15.61 -15.55
C LYS A 62 -1.08 -16.13 -14.59
N LYS A 63 -1.33 -16.12 -13.28
CA LYS A 63 -0.37 -16.60 -12.28
C LYS A 63 -0.22 -18.12 -12.30
N LEU A 64 -1.28 -18.87 -12.59
CA LEU A 64 -1.25 -20.35 -12.63
C LEU A 64 -0.89 -20.92 -14.01
N GLU A 65 -1.08 -20.16 -15.10
CA GLU A 65 -0.69 -20.56 -16.46
C GLU A 65 0.80 -20.88 -16.56
N VAL A 66 1.65 -20.12 -15.87
CA VAL A 66 3.11 -20.31 -15.84
C VAL A 66 3.49 -21.68 -15.26
N SER A 67 2.74 -22.16 -14.27
CA SER A 67 2.99 -23.45 -13.61
C SER A 67 2.22 -24.62 -14.23
N GLY A 68 1.23 -24.34 -15.09
CA GLY A 68 0.30 -25.35 -15.62
C GLY A 68 -0.66 -25.92 -14.56
N ASN A 69 -0.80 -25.24 -13.43
CA ASN A 69 -1.64 -25.68 -12.32
C ASN A 69 -3.11 -25.31 -12.55
N ALA A 70 -4.03 -26.10 -11.97
CA ALA A 70 -5.46 -25.84 -12.07
C ALA A 70 -5.89 -24.72 -11.11
N ILE A 71 -6.89 -23.94 -11.50
CA ILE A 71 -7.56 -23.02 -10.57
C ILE A 71 -8.41 -23.86 -9.63
N VAL A 72 -8.14 -23.77 -8.32
CA VAL A 72 -8.89 -24.45 -7.27
C VAL A 72 -9.42 -23.45 -6.25
N THR A 73 -10.28 -23.91 -5.34
CA THR A 73 -10.78 -23.10 -4.23
C THR A 73 -9.61 -22.51 -3.43
N GLY A 74 -9.61 -21.18 -3.27
CA GLY A 74 -8.56 -20.44 -2.57
C GLY A 74 -7.49 -19.85 -3.49
N SER A 75 -7.35 -20.36 -4.72
CA SER A 75 -6.39 -19.83 -5.69
C SER A 75 -6.66 -18.37 -6.01
N THR A 76 -7.93 -17.96 -6.10
CA THR A 76 -8.31 -16.60 -6.51
C THR A 76 -7.99 -15.58 -5.42
N VAL A 77 -8.33 -15.87 -4.17
CA VAL A 77 -8.05 -15.06 -2.98
C VAL A 77 -6.54 -14.92 -2.81
N THR A 78 -5.78 -16.01 -2.87
CA THR A 78 -4.32 -15.97 -2.72
C THR A 78 -3.67 -15.21 -3.88
N ALA A 79 -4.05 -15.48 -5.13
CA ALA A 79 -3.53 -14.76 -6.30
C ALA A 79 -3.84 -13.26 -6.24
N THR A 80 -5.01 -12.89 -5.73
CA THR A 80 -5.41 -11.48 -5.57
C THR A 80 -4.62 -10.80 -4.46
N LEU A 81 -4.38 -11.47 -3.32
CA LEU A 81 -3.51 -10.95 -2.27
C LEU A 81 -2.09 -10.67 -2.78
N ILE A 82 -1.54 -11.60 -3.59
CA ILE A 82 -0.26 -11.43 -4.26
C ILE A 82 -0.29 -10.18 -5.14
N MET A 83 -1.26 -10.08 -6.06
CA MET A 83 -1.34 -8.96 -7.02
C MET A 83 -1.54 -7.61 -6.36
N VAL A 84 -2.38 -7.51 -5.33
CA VAL A 84 -2.56 -6.28 -4.54
C VAL A 84 -1.26 -5.86 -3.87
N SER A 85 -0.54 -6.83 -3.28
CA SER A 85 0.73 -6.57 -2.59
C SER A 85 1.84 -6.17 -3.57
N GLU A 86 1.95 -6.84 -4.71
CA GLU A 86 2.86 -6.46 -5.80
C GLU A 86 2.54 -5.06 -6.31
N THR A 87 1.28 -4.78 -6.63
CA THR A 87 0.85 -3.46 -7.12
C THR A 87 1.19 -2.34 -6.14
N MET A 88 1.04 -2.58 -4.84
CA MET A 88 1.44 -1.62 -3.80
C MET A 88 2.95 -1.32 -3.84
N LEU A 89 3.79 -2.31 -4.12
CA LEU A 89 5.24 -2.15 -4.18
C LEU A 89 5.73 -1.63 -5.55
N ASP A 90 5.09 -2.05 -6.64
CA ASP A 90 5.55 -1.90 -8.02
C ASP A 90 4.87 -0.76 -8.79
N LYS A 91 3.90 -0.06 -8.19
CA LYS A 91 3.28 1.13 -8.80
C LYS A 91 4.33 2.19 -9.17
N SER A 92 3.92 3.18 -9.96
CA SER A 92 4.75 4.31 -10.36
C SER A 92 5.43 4.97 -9.15
N GLY A 93 6.77 4.95 -9.14
CA GLY A 93 7.58 5.47 -8.02
C GLY A 93 8.07 4.41 -7.04
N GLY A 94 7.61 3.16 -7.14
CA GLY A 94 7.95 2.11 -6.18
C GLY A 94 7.18 2.26 -4.86
N TYR A 95 7.69 1.70 -3.78
CA TYR A 95 7.12 1.83 -2.44
C TYR A 95 7.65 3.09 -1.74
N LEU A 96 6.80 4.09 -1.53
CA LEU A 96 7.20 5.44 -1.11
C LEU A 96 7.11 5.64 0.41
N SER A 97 6.40 4.78 1.16
CA SER A 97 6.19 4.96 2.60
C SER A 97 7.47 4.94 3.44
N ASN A 98 8.54 4.35 2.94
CA ASN A 98 9.85 4.34 3.59
C ASN A 98 10.92 5.10 2.80
N ASP A 99 10.53 5.90 1.80
CA ASP A 99 11.46 6.71 1.02
C ASP A 99 12.06 7.83 1.85
N VAL A 100 13.38 7.98 1.74
CA VAL A 100 14.17 9.01 2.43
C VAL A 100 14.72 10.07 1.47
N MET A 101 14.41 9.98 0.17
CA MET A 101 14.91 10.90 -0.86
C MET A 101 13.76 11.63 -1.59
N PRO A 102 13.97 12.87 -2.05
CA PRO A 102 13.04 13.55 -2.95
C PRO A 102 12.86 12.81 -4.29
N PRO A 103 11.69 12.89 -4.95
CA PRO A 103 10.52 13.69 -4.57
C PRO A 103 9.56 13.02 -3.57
N GLY A 104 9.76 11.74 -3.20
CA GLY A 104 8.86 10.98 -2.33
C GLY A 104 8.57 11.64 -0.98
N LEU A 105 9.55 12.35 -0.42
CA LEU A 105 9.39 13.15 0.81
C LEU A 105 8.29 14.23 0.75
N TYR A 106 7.92 14.70 -0.44
CA TYR A 106 6.90 15.74 -0.65
C TYR A 106 5.54 15.18 -1.09
N LEU A 107 5.45 13.86 -1.32
CA LEU A 107 4.26 13.18 -1.80
C LEU A 107 3.70 12.35 -0.65
N ASP A 108 2.87 12.94 0.20
CA ASP A 108 2.24 12.27 1.35
C ASP A 108 1.00 11.44 0.96
N ASN A 109 0.27 11.86 -0.07
CA ASN A 109 -0.92 11.17 -0.56
C ASN A 109 -0.70 9.67 -0.85
N ILE A 110 0.30 9.31 -1.64
CA ILE A 110 0.54 7.90 -2.02
C ILE A 110 1.03 7.02 -0.86
N PRO A 111 1.96 7.46 0.01
CA PRO A 111 2.25 6.75 1.25
C PRO A 111 1.02 6.46 2.11
N ASN A 112 0.07 7.40 2.21
CA ASN A 112 -1.18 7.13 2.93
C ASN A 112 -2.05 6.11 2.19
N TRP A 113 -2.13 6.17 0.86
CA TRP A 113 -2.78 5.13 0.05
C TRP A 113 -2.15 3.75 0.27
N GLU A 114 -0.82 3.64 0.27
CA GLU A 114 -0.08 2.41 0.56
C GLU A 114 -0.42 1.87 1.96
N LEU A 115 -0.50 2.74 2.96
CA LEU A 115 -0.89 2.34 4.32
C LEU A 115 -2.30 1.74 4.35
N GLY A 116 -3.23 2.32 3.59
CA GLY A 116 -4.59 1.80 3.43
C GLY A 116 -4.59 0.39 2.82
N VAL A 117 -3.85 0.19 1.74
CA VAL A 117 -3.70 -1.12 1.08
C VAL A 117 -3.04 -2.13 2.02
N LEU A 118 -1.95 -1.75 2.68
CA LEU A 118 -1.19 -2.61 3.57
C LEU A 118 -2.02 -3.11 4.76
N LYS A 119 -2.90 -2.26 5.32
CA LYS A 119 -3.83 -2.68 6.38
C LYS A 119 -4.75 -3.81 5.90
N GLN A 120 -5.29 -3.71 4.68
CA GLN A 120 -6.13 -4.77 4.10
C GLN A 120 -5.32 -6.05 3.80
N VAL A 121 -4.10 -5.89 3.27
CA VAL A 121 -3.16 -7.02 3.03
C VAL A 121 -2.88 -7.77 4.32
N ARG A 122 -2.62 -7.05 5.43
CA ARG A 122 -2.37 -7.64 6.75
C ARG A 122 -3.58 -8.41 7.28
N ASP A 123 -4.78 -7.85 7.15
CA ASP A 123 -6.00 -8.50 7.66
C ASP A 123 -6.35 -9.76 6.85
N LEU A 124 -6.25 -9.71 5.52
CA LEU A 124 -6.48 -10.90 4.69
C LEU A 124 -5.37 -11.95 4.86
N SER A 125 -4.11 -11.53 5.00
CA SER A 125 -3.00 -12.44 5.30
C SER A 125 -3.17 -13.14 6.64
N ARG A 126 -3.71 -12.44 7.66
CA ARG A 126 -4.10 -13.04 8.93
C ARG A 126 -5.21 -14.08 8.74
N ALA A 127 -6.28 -13.71 8.04
CA ALA A 127 -7.41 -14.60 7.79
C ALA A 127 -6.98 -15.87 7.04
N LEU A 128 -6.07 -15.74 6.06
CA LEU A 128 -5.46 -16.89 5.39
C LEU A 128 -4.75 -17.81 6.38
N ARG A 129 -3.84 -17.27 7.19
CA ARG A 129 -3.02 -18.03 8.14
C ARG A 129 -3.85 -18.68 9.26
N GLU A 130 -4.77 -17.94 9.85
CA GLU A 130 -5.47 -18.34 11.07
C GLU A 130 -6.77 -19.10 10.80
N GLY A 131 -7.41 -18.87 9.64
CA GLY A 131 -8.71 -19.44 9.28
C GLY A 131 -8.70 -20.21 7.97
N PHE A 132 -8.47 -19.53 6.84
CA PHE A 132 -8.75 -20.12 5.53
C PHE A 132 -7.85 -21.31 5.19
N SER A 133 -6.62 -21.37 5.69
CA SER A 133 -5.74 -22.51 5.43
C SER A 133 -5.86 -23.65 6.46
N ARG A 134 -6.77 -23.55 7.43
CA ARG A 134 -6.86 -24.47 8.57
C ARG A 134 -8.21 -25.18 8.63
N SER A 135 -8.16 -26.49 8.88
CA SER A 135 -9.36 -27.27 9.20
C SER A 135 -9.74 -27.08 10.67
N GLN A 136 -11.02 -27.24 10.99
CA GLN A 136 -11.57 -27.02 12.33
C GLN A 136 -10.90 -27.86 13.44
N SER A 137 -10.37 -29.04 13.09
CA SER A 137 -9.73 -29.97 14.02
C SER A 137 -8.20 -29.87 14.06
N GLN A 138 -7.59 -29.06 13.18
CA GLN A 138 -6.13 -28.94 13.09
C GLN A 138 -5.63 -27.58 13.57
N SER A 139 -4.63 -27.63 14.45
CA SER A 139 -3.97 -26.44 14.97
C SER A 139 -2.75 -25.98 14.16
N THR A 140 -2.32 -26.77 13.19
CA THR A 140 -1.11 -26.51 12.41
C THR A 140 -1.38 -25.47 11.33
N GLU A 141 -0.63 -24.38 11.35
CA GLU A 141 -0.68 -23.32 10.33
C GLU A 141 0.19 -23.72 9.12
N ASP A 142 -0.17 -23.29 7.91
CA ASP A 142 0.67 -23.51 6.72
C ASP A 142 2.04 -22.81 6.88
N PRO A 143 3.17 -23.48 6.62
CA PRO A 143 4.51 -22.91 6.85
C PRO A 143 4.79 -21.62 6.09
N ASP A 144 4.26 -21.44 4.87
CA ASP A 144 4.46 -20.20 4.13
C ASP A 144 3.59 -19.07 4.66
N LEU A 145 2.37 -19.37 5.10
CA LEU A 145 1.51 -18.35 5.71
C LEU A 145 2.03 -17.91 7.08
N GLN A 146 2.68 -18.82 7.82
CA GLN A 146 3.45 -18.50 9.04
C GLN A 146 4.58 -17.50 8.77
N ILE A 147 5.19 -17.53 7.59
CA ILE A 147 6.24 -16.59 7.18
C ILE A 147 5.61 -15.30 6.65
N ALA A 148 4.63 -15.39 5.75
CA ALA A 148 4.08 -14.25 5.04
C ALA A 148 3.44 -13.21 5.97
N TYR A 149 2.62 -13.66 6.92
CA TYR A 149 1.87 -12.73 7.77
C TYR A 149 2.77 -11.83 8.64
N PRO A 150 3.75 -12.35 9.43
CA PRO A 150 4.66 -11.49 10.18
C PRO A 150 5.45 -10.52 9.31
N LYS A 151 5.84 -10.95 8.10
CA LYS A 151 6.60 -10.12 7.16
C LYS A 151 5.80 -8.91 6.67
N PHE A 152 4.50 -9.06 6.38
CA PHE A 152 3.62 -7.92 6.12
C PHE A 152 3.44 -6.99 7.34
N ASN A 153 3.68 -7.47 8.57
CA ASN A 153 3.53 -6.69 9.80
C ASN A 153 4.80 -5.94 10.22
N VAL A 154 5.88 -5.99 9.44
CA VAL A 154 7.02 -5.08 9.60
C VAL A 154 6.55 -3.63 9.40
N ASP A 155 7.13 -2.70 10.17
CA ASP A 155 6.81 -1.27 10.10
C ASP A 155 6.94 -0.76 8.65
N SER A 156 5.86 -0.15 8.15
CA SER A 156 5.74 0.39 6.80
C SER A 156 6.76 1.47 6.48
N LYS A 157 7.32 2.13 7.49
CA LYS A 157 8.29 3.23 7.35
C LYS A 157 9.74 2.77 7.52
N SER A 158 9.98 1.48 7.79
CA SER A 158 11.32 0.96 7.99
C SER A 158 12.10 0.93 6.67
N TRP A 159 13.16 1.73 6.56
CA TRP A 159 13.99 1.85 5.35
C TRP A 159 15.30 1.04 5.40
N LEU A 160 15.83 0.75 6.61
CA LEU A 160 17.16 0.15 6.76
C LEU A 160 17.13 -1.33 7.15
N LEU A 161 16.75 -1.69 8.39
CA LEU A 161 16.77 -3.09 8.85
C LEU A 161 15.71 -3.36 9.95
N PRO A 162 14.74 -4.27 9.72
CA PRO A 162 14.43 -4.90 8.43
C PRO A 162 13.74 -3.88 7.49
N ALA A 163 14.18 -3.78 6.24
CA ALA A 163 13.57 -2.86 5.28
C ALA A 163 12.18 -3.35 4.84
N ALA A 164 11.16 -2.50 4.95
CA ALA A 164 9.76 -2.85 4.72
C ALA A 164 9.54 -3.56 3.38
N GLU A 165 10.02 -2.95 2.29
CA GLU A 165 9.87 -3.52 0.94
C GLU A 165 10.47 -4.93 0.84
N SER A 166 11.70 -5.14 1.33
CA SER A 166 12.36 -6.45 1.29
C SER A 166 11.54 -7.51 2.04
N GLU A 167 11.01 -7.18 3.20
CA GLU A 167 10.19 -8.10 3.99
C GLU A 167 8.87 -8.40 3.29
N TYR A 168 8.23 -7.40 2.69
CA TYR A 168 6.98 -7.58 1.93
C TYR A 168 7.22 -8.44 0.68
N ARG A 169 8.38 -8.34 0.02
CA ARG A 169 8.76 -9.25 -1.07
C ARG A 169 8.93 -10.69 -0.59
N VAL A 170 9.52 -10.91 0.59
CA VAL A 170 9.59 -12.25 1.21
C VAL A 170 8.18 -12.78 1.45
N ALA A 171 7.27 -11.95 1.97
CA ALA A 171 5.88 -12.34 2.17
C ALA A 171 5.18 -12.75 0.86
N ILE A 172 5.35 -11.96 -0.20
CA ILE A 172 4.82 -12.24 -1.54
C ILE A 172 5.39 -13.56 -2.09
N SER A 173 6.70 -13.80 -1.93
CA SER A 173 7.33 -15.06 -2.35
C SER A 173 6.75 -16.28 -1.63
N SER A 174 6.49 -16.17 -0.32
CA SER A 174 5.82 -17.23 0.45
C SER A 174 4.39 -17.45 -0.03
N LEU A 175 3.64 -16.40 -0.37
CA LEU A 175 2.31 -16.53 -0.95
C LEU A 175 2.31 -17.24 -2.32
N TYR A 176 3.31 -16.98 -3.18
CA TYR A 176 3.46 -17.71 -4.44
C TYR A 176 3.70 -19.21 -4.21
N SER A 177 4.55 -19.54 -3.23
CA SER A 177 4.83 -20.91 -2.85
C SER A 177 3.57 -21.61 -2.31
N TYR A 178 2.80 -20.95 -1.44
CA TYR A 178 1.49 -21.43 -0.98
C TYR A 178 0.50 -21.62 -2.14
N LEU A 179 0.35 -20.63 -3.03
CA LEU A 179 -0.50 -20.70 -4.22
C LEU A 179 -0.15 -21.90 -5.11
N SER A 180 1.15 -22.12 -5.33
CA SER A 180 1.63 -23.24 -6.13
C SER A 180 1.27 -24.58 -5.50
N ARG A 181 1.37 -24.71 -4.17
CA ARG A 181 1.04 -25.96 -3.47
C ARG A 181 -0.45 -26.25 -3.44
N ILE A 182 -1.30 -25.28 -3.10
CA ILE A 182 -2.76 -25.54 -3.07
C ILE A 182 -3.30 -25.91 -4.45
N SER A 183 -2.68 -25.40 -5.52
CA SER A 183 -3.11 -25.61 -6.90
C SER A 183 -2.47 -26.84 -7.56
N ASP A 184 -1.57 -27.55 -6.86
CA ASP A 184 -0.91 -28.76 -7.36
C ASP A 184 -1.68 -30.01 -6.88
N PRO A 185 -2.31 -30.78 -7.78
CA PRO A 185 -3.06 -31.98 -7.41
C PRO A 185 -2.22 -33.07 -6.74
N SER A 186 -0.89 -33.03 -6.90
CA SER A 186 0.04 -33.98 -6.29
C SER A 186 0.48 -33.56 -4.87
N ASN A 187 0.15 -32.33 -4.45
CA ASN A 187 0.51 -31.78 -3.16
C ASN A 187 -0.69 -31.73 -2.21
N ALA A 188 -0.66 -32.54 -1.16
CA ALA A 188 -1.73 -32.56 -0.15
C ALA A 188 -1.41 -31.70 1.09
N ASP A 189 -0.21 -31.11 1.16
CA ASP A 189 0.33 -30.48 2.37
C ASP A 189 -0.19 -29.05 2.59
N ALA A 190 -0.71 -28.39 1.55
CA ALA A 190 -1.37 -27.09 1.65
C ALA A 190 -2.83 -27.21 1.28
N GLN A 191 -3.71 -26.56 2.05
CA GLN A 191 -5.14 -26.60 1.84
C GLN A 191 -5.74 -25.21 2.01
N PHE A 192 -6.92 -25.03 1.42
CA PHE A 192 -7.80 -23.89 1.63
C PHE A 192 -9.21 -24.40 1.93
N TYR A 193 -9.85 -23.85 2.95
CA TYR A 193 -11.15 -24.24 3.46
C TYR A 193 -12.12 -23.06 3.35
N ALA A 194 -12.89 -23.04 2.27
CA ALA A 194 -14.01 -22.12 2.08
C ALA A 194 -15.16 -22.51 3.02
N ARG A 195 -15.16 -21.97 4.25
CA ARG A 195 -16.17 -22.22 5.27
C ARG A 195 -16.82 -20.92 5.73
N ALA A 196 -18.11 -20.98 6.09
CA ALA A 196 -18.88 -19.81 6.52
C ALA A 196 -18.32 -19.14 7.79
N ASP A 197 -17.88 -19.93 8.77
CA ASP A 197 -17.28 -19.43 10.02
C ASP A 197 -15.97 -18.68 9.77
N ASN A 198 -15.12 -19.24 8.91
CA ASN A 198 -13.89 -18.62 8.43
C ASN A 198 -14.20 -17.28 7.73
N LEU A 199 -15.13 -17.28 6.78
CA LEU A 199 -15.52 -16.08 6.05
C LEU A 199 -16.07 -15.00 6.97
N ALA A 200 -16.99 -15.36 7.87
CA ALA A 200 -17.54 -14.46 8.87
C ALA A 200 -16.44 -13.84 9.74
N GLY A 201 -15.43 -14.64 10.14
CA GLY A 201 -14.27 -14.15 10.88
C GLY A 201 -13.50 -13.05 10.15
N TRP A 202 -13.25 -13.21 8.85
CA TRP A 202 -12.62 -12.15 8.05
C TRP A 202 -13.52 -10.94 7.85
N LEU A 203 -14.82 -11.14 7.61
CA LEU A 203 -15.79 -10.06 7.45
C LEU A 203 -15.92 -9.19 8.70
N LEU A 204 -15.70 -9.73 9.91
CA LEU A 204 -15.61 -8.93 11.13
C LEU A 204 -14.42 -7.95 11.10
N TYR A 205 -13.27 -8.36 10.54
CA TYR A 205 -12.16 -7.41 10.33
C TYR A 205 -12.53 -6.34 9.30
N VAL A 206 -13.20 -6.73 8.22
CA VAL A 206 -13.69 -5.80 7.19
C VAL A 206 -14.65 -4.77 7.80
N GLU A 207 -15.61 -5.21 8.62
CA GLU A 207 -16.56 -4.35 9.32
C GLU A 207 -15.83 -3.33 10.21
N LEU A 208 -14.91 -3.79 11.06
CA LEU A 208 -14.13 -2.91 11.94
C LEU A 208 -13.32 -1.87 11.15
N ARG A 209 -12.72 -2.27 10.02
CA ARG A 209 -11.97 -1.35 9.15
C ARG A 209 -12.88 -0.32 8.50
N LEU A 210 -13.99 -0.73 7.89
CA LEU A 210 -14.94 0.18 7.26
C LEU A 210 -15.55 1.15 8.28
N GLY A 211 -15.86 0.67 9.48
CA GLY A 211 -16.30 1.51 10.59
C GLY A 211 -15.27 2.58 10.95
N SER A 212 -13.99 2.21 11.09
CA SER A 212 -12.91 3.16 11.36
C SER A 212 -12.71 4.17 10.23
N LEU A 213 -12.72 3.74 8.97
CA LEU A 213 -12.60 4.63 7.81
C LEU A 213 -13.77 5.62 7.74
N SER A 214 -15.00 5.14 7.89
CA SER A 214 -16.21 5.98 7.91
C SER A 214 -16.16 7.03 9.02
N GLN A 215 -15.73 6.63 10.21
CA GLN A 215 -15.55 7.54 11.34
C GLN A 215 -14.48 8.60 11.05
N ASN A 216 -13.33 8.22 10.50
CA ASN A 216 -12.24 9.15 10.20
C ASN A 216 -12.60 10.13 9.08
N LEU A 217 -13.31 9.67 8.05
CA LEU A 217 -13.84 10.53 6.98
C LEU A 217 -14.88 11.51 7.53
N SER A 218 -15.78 11.05 8.40
CA SER A 218 -16.80 11.90 9.05
C SER A 218 -16.18 12.97 9.95
N ALA A 219 -15.09 12.63 10.67
CA ALA A 219 -14.32 13.61 11.46
C ALA A 219 -13.62 14.66 10.57
N SER A 220 -13.31 14.31 9.33
CA SER A 220 -12.64 15.21 8.38
C SER A 220 -13.56 16.29 7.81
N VAL A 221 -14.88 16.07 7.83
CA VAL A 221 -15.90 17.08 7.48
C VAL A 221 -16.42 17.86 8.70
N GLY A 222 -15.89 17.60 9.90
CA GLY A 222 -16.23 18.35 11.12
C GLY A 222 -17.60 18.00 11.71
N GLN A 223 -18.06 16.76 11.56
CA GLN A 223 -19.30 16.31 12.22
C GLN A 223 -19.10 16.21 13.74
N GLN A 224 -20.02 16.82 14.49
CA GLN A 224 -20.11 16.69 15.95
C GLN A 224 -20.37 15.21 16.30
N ARG A 225 -19.50 14.58 17.10
CA ARG A 225 -19.71 13.21 17.58
C ARG A 225 -20.40 13.23 18.94
N ILE A 226 -21.50 12.49 19.04
CA ILE A 226 -22.03 12.02 20.31
C ILE A 226 -21.27 10.73 20.63
N ASN A 227 -20.63 10.62 21.80
CA ASN A 227 -19.86 9.44 22.16
C ASN A 227 -20.79 8.23 22.31
N THR A 228 -20.78 7.36 21.30
CA THR A 228 -21.64 6.17 21.19
C THR A 228 -20.95 4.89 21.69
N ASN A 229 -19.75 5.01 22.27
CA ASN A 229 -18.86 3.88 22.63
C ASN A 229 -19.49 2.83 23.56
N THR A 230 -20.60 3.15 24.20
CA THR A 230 -21.38 2.30 25.12
C THR A 230 -22.88 2.37 24.85
N SER A 231 -23.31 3.08 23.80
CA SER A 231 -24.73 3.30 23.55
C SER A 231 -25.34 2.08 22.86
N GLY A 232 -26.21 1.38 23.59
CA GLY A 232 -26.93 0.20 23.09
C GLY A 232 -26.53 -1.12 23.77
N GLU A 233 -25.43 -1.15 24.52
CA GLU A 233 -24.95 -2.35 25.21
C GLU A 233 -25.20 -2.27 26.73
N THR A 234 -26.18 -3.02 27.21
CA THR A 234 -26.39 -3.22 28.65
C THR A 234 -25.19 -3.94 29.27
N GLY A 235 -24.36 -3.22 30.01
CA GLY A 235 -23.24 -3.77 30.80
C GLY A 235 -21.84 -3.47 30.27
N ALA A 236 -21.70 -2.76 29.15
CA ALA A 236 -20.39 -2.33 28.67
C ALA A 236 -19.76 -1.28 29.62
N MET A 237 -18.54 -1.54 30.10
CA MET A 237 -17.79 -0.69 31.02
C MET A 237 -16.54 -0.13 30.32
N GLN A 238 -16.33 1.18 30.40
CA GLN A 238 -15.08 1.81 29.95
C GLN A 238 -14.09 1.94 31.11
N SER A 239 -12.82 1.64 30.86
CA SER A 239 -11.75 1.79 31.85
C SER A 239 -11.53 3.24 32.30
N THR A 240 -11.99 4.22 31.52
CA THR A 240 -11.88 5.64 31.84
C THR A 240 -13.15 6.37 31.40
N PRO A 241 -13.74 7.25 32.24
CA PRO A 241 -14.88 8.06 31.86
C PRO A 241 -14.49 9.00 30.72
N THR A 242 -15.18 8.87 29.58
CA THR A 242 -15.02 9.78 28.43
C THR A 242 -16.24 10.71 28.37
N PRO A 243 -16.09 12.01 28.02
CA PRO A 243 -17.23 12.93 27.89
C PRO A 243 -18.31 12.35 26.97
N SER A 244 -19.60 12.66 27.19
CA SER A 244 -20.70 12.14 26.36
C SER A 244 -20.76 12.76 24.95
N GLU A 245 -20.11 13.90 24.76
CA GLU A 245 -20.05 14.62 23.50
C GLU A 245 -18.62 15.14 23.32
N GLN A 246 -18.00 14.82 22.20
CA GLN A 246 -16.63 15.26 21.89
C GLN A 246 -16.57 15.63 20.42
N GLU A 247 -16.23 16.89 20.13
CA GLU A 247 -15.94 17.31 18.77
C GLU A 247 -14.59 16.70 18.34
N VAL A 248 -14.65 15.55 17.66
CA VAL A 248 -13.48 14.91 17.07
C VAL A 248 -13.35 15.42 15.63
N LYS A 249 -12.48 16.41 15.43
CA LYS A 249 -12.19 16.98 14.11
C LYS A 249 -10.77 16.64 13.68
N THR A 250 -10.63 16.13 12.47
CA THR A 250 -9.31 15.87 11.86
C THR A 250 -8.60 17.21 11.64
N PRO A 251 -7.31 17.36 12.03
CA PRO A 251 -6.53 18.53 11.69
C PRO A 251 -6.56 18.80 10.18
N TRP A 252 -6.63 20.06 9.76
CA TRP A 252 -6.83 20.41 8.35
C TRP A 252 -5.73 19.83 7.42
N LEU A 253 -4.48 19.79 7.91
CA LEU A 253 -3.31 19.20 7.23
C LEU A 253 -3.28 17.66 7.22
N LYS A 254 -4.36 17.00 7.66
CA LYS A 254 -4.48 15.53 7.75
C LYS A 254 -5.73 15.00 7.05
N ILE A 255 -6.51 15.87 6.43
CA ILE A 255 -7.76 15.48 5.76
C ILE A 255 -7.45 14.64 4.51
N ASP A 256 -6.43 15.05 3.77
CA ASP A 256 -5.84 14.34 2.64
C ASP A 256 -5.25 12.98 3.05
N ASP A 257 -4.48 12.92 4.14
CA ASP A 257 -3.95 11.66 4.69
C ASP A 257 -5.09 10.63 4.89
N VAL A 258 -6.17 11.04 5.58
CA VAL A 258 -7.34 10.19 5.83
C VAL A 258 -8.05 9.79 4.53
N PHE A 259 -8.16 10.72 3.60
CA PHE A 259 -8.81 10.48 2.32
C PHE A 259 -8.05 9.43 1.49
N TYR A 260 -6.73 9.57 1.32
CA TYR A 260 -5.92 8.64 0.55
C TYR A 260 -5.78 7.29 1.23
N GLU A 261 -5.66 7.23 2.56
CA GLU A 261 -5.72 5.96 3.28
C GLU A 261 -7.03 5.23 3.01
N SER A 262 -8.16 5.95 3.03
CA SER A 262 -9.48 5.38 2.73
C SER A 262 -9.56 4.88 1.29
N ARG A 263 -8.99 5.60 0.31
CA ARG A 263 -8.93 5.17 -1.09
C ARG A 263 -8.10 3.90 -1.28
N GLY A 264 -6.93 3.83 -0.68
CA GLY A 264 -6.08 2.63 -0.74
C GLY A 264 -6.76 1.42 -0.11
N ALA A 265 -7.35 1.59 1.07
CA ALA A 265 -8.07 0.53 1.75
C ALA A 265 -9.27 0.03 0.93
N THR A 266 -10.09 0.92 0.38
CA THR A 266 -11.26 0.54 -0.43
C THR A 266 -10.87 -0.07 -1.77
N TRP A 267 -9.79 0.40 -2.39
CA TRP A 267 -9.24 -0.20 -3.62
C TRP A 267 -8.81 -1.65 -3.38
N ALA A 268 -8.05 -1.93 -2.32
CA ALA A 268 -7.62 -3.29 -1.99
C ALA A 268 -8.81 -4.19 -1.61
N LEU A 269 -9.69 -3.68 -0.73
CA LEU A 269 -10.85 -4.42 -0.25
C LEU A 269 -11.81 -4.82 -1.38
N MET A 270 -12.03 -3.94 -2.37
CA MET A 270 -12.84 -4.27 -3.54
C MET A 270 -12.33 -5.51 -4.27
N HIS A 271 -11.00 -5.62 -4.48
CA HIS A 271 -10.43 -6.81 -5.13
C HIS A 271 -10.56 -8.04 -4.25
N PHE A 272 -10.35 -7.92 -2.94
CA PHE A 272 -10.50 -9.03 -2.01
C PHE A 272 -11.93 -9.56 -1.92
N LEU A 273 -12.93 -8.67 -1.90
CA LEU A 273 -14.34 -9.07 -1.93
C LEU A 273 -14.71 -9.82 -3.22
N LYS A 274 -14.23 -9.35 -4.38
CA LYS A 274 -14.42 -10.05 -5.66
C LYS A 274 -13.74 -11.41 -5.70
N ALA A 275 -12.54 -11.53 -5.10
CA ALA A 275 -11.84 -12.81 -5.04
C ALA A 275 -12.55 -13.81 -4.11
N VAL A 276 -13.07 -13.31 -2.97
CA VAL A 276 -13.86 -14.10 -2.02
C VAL A 276 -15.19 -14.53 -2.63
N GLU A 277 -15.87 -13.68 -3.40
CA GLU A 277 -17.09 -14.04 -4.12
C GLU A 277 -16.91 -15.30 -4.99
N LEU A 278 -15.73 -15.45 -5.62
CA LEU A 278 -15.41 -16.61 -6.45
C LEU A 278 -15.03 -17.84 -5.62
N ASP A 279 -14.10 -17.71 -4.66
CA ASP A 279 -13.62 -18.86 -3.90
C ASP A 279 -14.60 -19.34 -2.81
N PHE A 280 -15.56 -18.51 -2.39
CA PHE A 280 -16.62 -18.86 -1.43
C PHE A 280 -18.01 -18.96 -2.09
N GLN A 281 -18.09 -19.04 -3.41
CA GLN A 281 -19.37 -19.03 -4.14
C GLN A 281 -20.39 -20.04 -3.57
N ASP A 282 -19.97 -21.28 -3.31
CA ASP A 282 -20.83 -22.33 -2.78
C ASP A 282 -21.34 -22.01 -1.37
N VAL A 283 -20.49 -21.39 -0.53
CA VAL A 283 -20.84 -20.98 0.84
C VAL A 283 -21.80 -19.79 0.84
N LEU A 284 -21.72 -18.92 -0.17
CA LEU A 284 -22.59 -17.76 -0.31
C LEU A 284 -23.96 -18.11 -0.92
N ALA A 285 -24.06 -19.24 -1.60
CA ALA A 285 -25.28 -19.71 -2.24
C ALA A 285 -26.17 -20.58 -1.33
N ASP A 286 -25.62 -21.12 -0.25
CA ASP A 286 -26.31 -21.89 0.80
C ASP A 286 -27.14 -20.98 1.73
#